data_AF-A0A4R2PZA3-F1
#
_entry.id   AF-A0A4R2PZA3-F1
#
_cell.length_a   1.000
_cell.length_b   1.000
_cell.length_c   1.000
_cell.angle_alpha   90.00
_cell.angle_beta   90.00
_cell.angle_gamma   90.00
#
_symmetry.space_group_name_H-M   'P 1'
#
loop_
_entity.id
_entity.type
_entity.pdbx_description
1 polymer ?
#
loop_
_entity_poly.entity_id
_entity_poly.type
_entity_poly.pdbx_seq_one_letter_code
_entity_poly.pdbx_strand_id
1 'polypeptide(L)'
;MADPLGVDISDAILALLASGGGAAMVAYGIFRVLGKSWLDDMFAQRLESFRHQNAKELQALKANIDGALNVRFRVQEKEFEVLSECWRLMNLAFGKTYAFVSPMQEYQDVGRMSEGAREEYVNRLDILDFQKKEILESANPTGEYMRIENIRRHNDAINAHIEFRNCVSIHEIFMSEQTVKDFRSIADHIYGAIVNKRIAQESDDFRMGHEAWSDLKEKCAPEVSRISSDLRSYFRSSLATD
;
A
#
# COMPACT_ATOMS: atom_id res chain seq x y z
N MET A 1 -94.12 25.72 2.11
CA MET A 1 -94.10 24.25 2.00
C MET A 1 -93.00 23.80 2.94
N ALA A 2 -93.38 23.13 4.04
CA ALA A 2 -92.53 22.89 5.19
C ALA A 2 -91.47 21.79 4.91
N ASP A 3 -90.33 21.99 5.57
CA ASP A 3 -89.08 21.19 5.63
C ASP A 3 -89.31 19.75 6.14
N PRO A 4 -88.37 18.77 6.02
CA PRO A 4 -87.20 18.79 6.91
C PRO A 4 -85.95 17.96 6.49
N LEU A 5 -84.76 18.57 6.38
CA LEU A 5 -83.47 17.89 6.68
C LEU A 5 -82.40 18.87 7.21
N GLY A 6 -82.80 19.83 8.04
CA GLY A 6 -81.89 20.55 8.93
C GLY A 6 -81.95 19.89 10.31
N VAL A 7 -81.01 18.99 10.62
CA VAL A 7 -80.90 18.46 11.99
C VAL A 7 -80.26 19.55 12.83
N ASP A 8 -81.09 20.28 13.56
CA ASP A 8 -80.70 21.36 14.45
C ASP A 8 -79.97 20.76 15.66
N ILE A 9 -78.69 21.12 15.82
CA ILE A 9 -77.82 20.62 16.89
C ILE A 9 -78.42 20.99 18.26
N SER A 10 -79.19 22.09 18.32
CA SER A 10 -79.90 22.51 19.53
C SER A 10 -81.08 21.58 19.90
N ASP A 11 -81.84 21.09 18.90
CA ASP A 11 -82.92 20.11 19.09
C ASP A 11 -82.40 18.73 19.47
N ALA A 12 -81.23 18.33 18.92
CA ALA A 12 -80.58 17.07 19.29
C ALA A 12 -80.04 17.08 20.73
N ILE A 13 -79.64 18.24 21.25
CA ILE A 13 -79.18 18.44 22.65
C ILE A 13 -80.37 18.54 23.62
N LEU A 14 -81.52 19.07 23.18
CA LEU A 14 -82.74 19.13 23.98
C LEU A 14 -83.43 17.76 24.11
N ALA A 15 -83.46 16.96 23.04
CA ALA A 15 -83.86 15.54 23.11
C ALA A 15 -82.90 14.67 23.98
N LEU A 16 -81.66 15.15 24.17
CA LEU A 16 -80.58 14.55 24.96
C LEU A 16 -80.78 14.68 26.48
N LEU A 17 -81.43 15.76 26.93
CA LEU A 17 -81.70 16.02 28.35
C LEU A 17 -82.99 15.34 28.83
N ALA A 18 -83.93 15.07 27.93
CA ALA A 18 -85.23 14.47 28.26
C ALA A 18 -85.23 12.93 28.28
N SER A 19 -84.23 12.27 27.70
CA SER A 19 -84.09 10.80 27.72
C SER A 19 -82.76 10.41 28.35
N GLY A 20 -82.79 9.95 29.60
CA GLY A 20 -81.61 9.65 30.44
C GLY A 20 -80.66 8.56 29.93
N GLY A 21 -80.69 8.19 28.65
CA GLY A 21 -79.76 7.26 27.99
C GLY A 21 -79.17 7.73 26.65
N GLY A 22 -79.61 8.87 26.07
CA GLY A 22 -79.17 9.33 24.75
C GLY A 22 -77.85 10.13 24.74
N ALA A 23 -77.52 10.81 25.83
CA ALA A 23 -76.33 11.67 25.96
C ALA A 23 -75.01 10.91 25.76
N ALA A 24 -74.94 9.68 26.27
CA ALA A 24 -73.76 8.84 26.11
C ALA A 24 -73.53 8.44 24.64
N MET A 25 -74.58 8.23 23.85
CA MET A 25 -74.45 7.76 22.47
C MET A 25 -74.02 8.87 21.51
N VAL A 26 -74.51 10.09 21.68
CA VAL A 26 -74.09 11.24 20.87
C VAL A 26 -72.66 11.66 21.22
N ALA A 27 -72.31 11.70 22.52
CA ALA A 27 -70.94 11.96 22.95
C ALA A 27 -69.97 10.87 22.46
N TYR A 28 -70.38 9.59 22.51
CA TYR A 28 -69.61 8.48 21.96
C TYR A 28 -69.45 8.57 20.43
N GLY A 29 -70.50 8.99 19.70
CA GLY A 29 -70.45 9.20 18.26
C GLY A 29 -69.49 10.31 17.84
N ILE A 30 -69.55 11.46 18.52
CA ILE A 30 -68.65 12.59 18.29
C ILE A 30 -67.21 12.22 18.64
N PHE A 31 -66.99 11.57 19.79
CA PHE A 31 -65.66 11.12 20.21
C PHE A 31 -65.09 10.04 19.27
N ARG A 32 -65.94 9.16 18.72
CA ARG A 32 -65.53 8.15 17.75
C ARG A 32 -65.16 8.75 16.39
N VAL A 33 -65.91 9.74 15.91
CA VAL A 33 -65.65 10.37 14.61
C VAL A 33 -64.45 11.32 14.70
N LEU A 34 -64.43 12.22 15.69
CA LEU A 34 -63.32 13.15 15.89
C LEU A 34 -62.05 12.43 16.37
N GLY A 35 -62.19 11.43 17.25
CA GLY A 35 -61.08 10.64 17.74
C GLY A 35 -60.44 9.77 16.65
N LYS A 36 -61.24 9.25 15.70
CA LYS A 36 -60.69 8.48 14.57
C LYS A 36 -59.90 9.38 13.61
N SER A 37 -60.47 10.51 13.18
CA SER A 37 -59.74 11.45 12.29
C SER A 37 -58.48 12.01 12.95
N TRP A 38 -58.57 12.39 14.23
CA TRP A 38 -57.42 12.91 14.98
C TRP A 38 -56.34 11.85 15.21
N LEU A 39 -56.72 10.62 15.54
CA LEU A 39 -55.78 9.51 15.67
C LEU A 39 -55.13 9.18 14.33
N ASP A 40 -55.90 9.11 13.24
CA ASP A 40 -55.39 8.82 11.90
C ASP A 40 -54.39 9.90 11.44
N ASP A 41 -54.69 11.18 11.66
CA ASP A 41 -53.77 12.29 11.36
C ASP A 41 -52.50 12.25 12.22
N MET A 42 -52.63 11.96 13.51
CA MET A 42 -51.50 11.83 14.44
C MET A 42 -50.62 10.62 14.09
N PHE A 43 -51.21 9.49 13.69
CA PHE A 43 -50.48 8.32 13.24
C PHE A 43 -49.79 8.58 11.91
N ALA A 44 -50.43 9.28 10.97
CA ALA A 44 -49.82 9.66 9.70
C ALA A 44 -48.59 10.55 9.92
N GLN A 45 -48.70 11.60 10.76
CA GLN A 45 -47.58 12.47 11.10
C GLN A 45 -46.44 11.75 11.83
N ARG A 46 -46.77 10.86 12.77
CA ARG A 46 -45.75 10.05 13.46
C ARG A 46 -45.07 9.05 12.53
N LEU A 47 -45.82 8.44 11.61
CA LEU A 47 -45.27 7.51 10.64
C LEU A 47 -44.37 8.21 9.62
N GLU A 48 -44.77 9.39 9.14
CA GLU A 48 -43.97 10.19 8.21
C GLU A 48 -42.70 10.72 8.88
N SER A 49 -42.81 11.25 10.10
CA SER A 49 -41.63 11.69 10.87
C SER A 49 -40.69 10.53 11.21
N PHE A 50 -41.22 9.35 11.57
CA PHE A 50 -40.43 8.14 11.79
C PHE A 50 -39.74 7.64 10.50
N ARG A 51 -40.45 7.63 9.36
CA ARG A 51 -39.85 7.29 8.05
C ARG A 51 -38.74 8.25 7.67
N HIS A 52 -38.96 9.55 7.85
CA HIS A 52 -37.96 10.57 7.56
C HIS A 52 -36.74 10.46 8.47
N GLN A 53 -36.95 10.19 9.76
CA GLN A 53 -35.86 9.96 10.71
C GLN A 53 -35.06 8.71 10.35
N ASN A 54 -35.72 7.59 10.07
CA ASN A 54 -35.06 6.36 9.63
C ASN A 54 -34.30 6.56 8.30
N ALA A 55 -34.85 7.32 7.35
CA ALA A 55 -34.18 7.63 6.10
C ALA A 55 -32.90 8.47 6.33
N LYS A 56 -32.96 9.46 7.24
CA LYS A 56 -31.79 10.24 7.65
C LYS A 56 -30.74 9.39 8.35
N GLU A 57 -31.15 8.52 9.28
CA GLU A 57 -30.24 7.64 10.01
C GLU A 57 -29.58 6.62 9.07
N LEU A 58 -30.32 6.04 8.13
CA LEU A 58 -29.76 5.18 7.08
C LEU A 58 -28.79 5.92 6.18
N GLN A 59 -29.12 7.15 5.77
CA GLN A 59 -28.22 7.96 4.94
C GLN A 59 -26.94 8.34 5.69
N ALA A 60 -27.05 8.72 6.96
CA ALA A 60 -25.90 9.04 7.81
C ALA A 60 -25.03 7.81 8.04
N LEU A 61 -25.64 6.65 8.33
CA LEU A 61 -24.92 5.40 8.50
C LEU A 61 -24.20 5.00 7.21
N LYS A 62 -24.89 5.09 6.06
CA LYS A 62 -24.29 4.82 4.76
C LYS A 62 -23.12 5.75 4.48
N ALA A 63 -23.27 7.06 4.70
CA ALA A 63 -22.19 8.02 4.51
C ALA A 63 -20.98 7.73 5.42
N ASN A 64 -21.21 7.29 6.67
CA ASN A 64 -20.15 6.91 7.59
C ASN A 64 -19.43 5.63 7.14
N ILE A 65 -20.18 4.63 6.68
CA ILE A 65 -19.62 3.38 6.12
C ILE A 65 -18.79 3.69 4.88
N ASP A 66 -19.36 4.43 3.92
CA ASP A 66 -18.68 4.80 2.68
C ASP A 66 -17.41 5.62 2.98
N GLY A 67 -17.47 6.53 3.96
CA GLY A 67 -16.31 7.29 4.43
C GLY A 67 -15.21 6.41 5.00
N ALA A 68 -15.56 5.49 5.91
CA ALA A 68 -14.60 4.59 6.53
C ALA A 68 -13.95 3.61 5.52
N LEU A 69 -14.74 3.08 4.59
CA LEU A 69 -14.26 2.22 3.51
C LEU A 69 -13.30 2.98 2.59
N ASN A 70 -13.64 4.20 2.18
CA ASN A 70 -12.76 5.02 1.35
C ASN A 70 -11.40 5.31 2.01
N VAL A 71 -11.38 5.55 3.33
CA VAL A 71 -10.12 5.72 4.06
C VAL A 71 -9.31 4.42 4.07
N ARG A 72 -9.96 3.27 4.33
CA ARG A 72 -9.29 1.96 4.32
C ARG A 72 -8.68 1.64 2.96
N PHE A 73 -9.43 1.84 1.87
CA PHE A 73 -8.92 1.59 0.52
C PHE A 73 -7.71 2.45 0.19
N ARG A 74 -7.72 3.74 0.56
CA ARG A 74 -6.56 4.63 0.34
C ARG A 74 -5.32 4.19 1.11
N VAL A 75 -5.50 3.69 2.34
CA VAL A 75 -4.40 3.17 3.16
C VAL A 75 -3.84 1.88 2.53
N GLN A 76 -4.70 0.95 2.13
CA GLN A 76 -4.29 -0.30 1.49
C GLN A 76 -3.61 -0.05 0.13
N GLU A 77 -4.13 0.88 -0.67
CA GLU A 77 -3.51 1.28 -1.94
C GLU A 77 -2.11 1.84 -1.70
N LYS A 78 -1.95 2.71 -0.69
CA LYS A 78 -0.65 3.27 -0.35
C LYS A 78 0.33 2.23 0.18
N GLU A 79 -0.15 1.32 1.03
CA GLU A 79 0.64 0.18 1.51
C GLU A 79 1.11 -0.70 0.35
N PHE A 80 0.22 -1.04 -0.59
CA PHE A 80 0.58 -1.84 -1.76
C PHE A 80 1.65 -1.16 -2.62
N GLU A 81 1.48 0.14 -2.89
CA GLU A 81 2.45 0.95 -3.64
C GLU A 81 3.83 0.94 -2.97
N VAL A 82 3.87 1.21 -1.66
CA VAL A 82 5.09 1.24 -0.86
C VAL A 82 5.78 -0.12 -0.83
N LEU A 83 5.06 -1.19 -0.51
CA LEU A 83 5.62 -2.53 -0.43
C LEU A 83 6.17 -3.00 -1.78
N SER A 84 5.47 -2.67 -2.86
CA SER A 84 5.92 -2.99 -4.23
C SER A 84 7.21 -2.26 -4.59
N GLU A 85 7.32 -0.98 -4.23
CA GLU A 85 8.52 -0.18 -4.51
C GLU A 85 9.72 -0.62 -3.66
N CYS A 86 9.52 -0.85 -2.35
CA CYS A 86 10.53 -1.44 -1.48
C CYS A 86 11.01 -2.80 -2.01
N TRP A 87 10.08 -3.66 -2.42
CA TRP A 87 10.41 -4.95 -3.02
C TRP A 87 11.22 -4.81 -4.31
N ARG A 88 10.84 -3.89 -5.20
CA ARG A 88 11.56 -3.63 -6.46
C ARG A 88 12.99 -3.17 -6.19
N LEU A 89 13.17 -2.17 -5.32
CA LEU A 89 14.48 -1.63 -4.96
C LEU A 89 15.35 -2.66 -4.24
N MET A 90 14.77 -3.47 -3.35
CA MET A 90 15.47 -4.58 -2.70
C MET A 90 16.03 -5.56 -3.73
N ASN A 91 15.23 -5.99 -4.71
CA ASN A 91 15.67 -6.91 -5.76
C ASN A 91 16.77 -6.29 -6.63
N LEU A 92 16.67 -4.99 -6.93
CA LEU A 92 17.72 -4.28 -7.65
C LEU A 92 19.04 -4.26 -6.86
N ALA A 93 18.99 -3.90 -5.57
CA ALA A 93 20.14 -3.90 -4.68
C ALA A 93 20.76 -5.29 -4.56
N PHE A 94 19.92 -6.32 -4.34
CA PHE A 94 20.36 -7.72 -4.28
C PHE A 94 21.03 -8.15 -5.58
N GLY A 95 20.42 -7.90 -6.75
CA GLY A 95 20.96 -8.31 -8.04
C GLY A 95 22.29 -7.62 -8.39
N LYS A 96 22.41 -6.31 -8.14
CA LYS A 96 23.66 -5.56 -8.33
C LYS A 96 24.76 -6.07 -7.40
N THR A 97 24.42 -6.33 -6.14
CA THR A 97 25.36 -6.89 -5.16
C THR A 97 25.79 -8.30 -5.54
N TYR A 98 24.86 -9.15 -5.97
CA TYR A 98 25.14 -10.50 -6.44
C TYR A 98 26.15 -10.51 -7.60
N ALA A 99 25.95 -9.63 -8.60
CA ALA A 99 26.88 -9.48 -9.71
C ALA A 99 28.27 -8.95 -9.27
N PHE A 100 28.29 -8.05 -8.28
CA PHE A 100 29.53 -7.48 -7.76
C PHE A 100 30.34 -8.45 -6.90
N VAL A 101 29.69 -9.25 -6.05
CA VAL A 101 30.39 -10.16 -5.13
C VAL A 101 30.65 -11.55 -5.73
N SER A 102 30.03 -11.87 -6.88
CA SER A 102 30.22 -13.14 -7.59
C SER A 102 31.70 -13.49 -7.78
N PRO A 103 32.10 -14.75 -7.53
CA PRO A 103 33.44 -15.24 -7.85
C PRO A 103 33.63 -15.48 -9.36
N MET A 104 32.54 -15.64 -10.12
CA MET A 104 32.56 -15.90 -11.57
C MET A 104 32.46 -14.60 -12.37
N GLN A 105 33.17 -13.56 -11.95
CA GLN A 105 33.21 -12.30 -12.71
C GLN A 105 34.07 -12.47 -13.95
N GLU A 106 33.46 -12.19 -15.10
CA GLU A 106 34.14 -12.21 -16.38
C GLU A 106 34.46 -10.78 -16.85
N TYR A 107 35.64 -10.63 -17.45
CA TYR A 107 36.14 -9.38 -18.01
C TYR A 107 36.73 -9.65 -19.39
N GLN A 108 36.56 -8.69 -20.28
CA GLN A 108 37.22 -8.72 -21.59
C GLN A 108 38.73 -8.57 -21.42
N ASP A 109 39.51 -9.41 -22.12
CA ASP A 109 40.98 -9.32 -22.10
C ASP A 109 41.47 -8.24 -23.09
N VAL A 110 41.44 -6.99 -22.62
CA VAL A 110 41.79 -5.78 -23.39
C VAL A 110 43.27 -5.78 -23.84
N GLY A 111 44.15 -6.36 -23.02
CA GLY A 111 45.58 -6.48 -23.29
C GLY A 111 45.91 -7.41 -24.45
N ARG A 112 45.06 -8.39 -24.76
CA ARG A 112 45.22 -9.30 -25.92
C ARG A 112 44.72 -8.70 -27.23
N MET A 113 44.03 -7.56 -27.20
CA MET A 113 43.59 -6.87 -28.42
C MET A 113 44.78 -6.18 -29.11
N SER A 114 44.75 -6.12 -30.45
CA SER A 114 45.61 -5.22 -31.22
C SER A 114 45.33 -3.76 -30.85
N GLU A 115 46.32 -2.88 -31.00
CA GLU A 115 46.22 -1.46 -30.65
C GLU A 115 44.96 -0.76 -31.19
N GLY A 116 44.69 -0.83 -32.50
CA GLY A 116 43.50 -0.21 -33.09
C GLY A 116 42.18 -0.78 -32.56
N ALA A 117 42.08 -2.10 -32.38
CA ALA A 117 40.89 -2.74 -31.80
C ALA A 117 40.70 -2.38 -30.32
N ARG A 118 41.80 -2.19 -29.58
CA ARG A 118 41.78 -1.78 -28.18
C ARG A 118 41.24 -0.36 -28.06
N GLU A 119 41.74 0.57 -28.88
CA GLU A 119 41.28 1.94 -28.93
C GLU A 119 39.79 2.02 -29.27
N GLU A 120 39.35 1.29 -30.29
CA GLU A 120 37.92 1.20 -30.65
C GLU A 120 37.07 0.67 -29.47
N TYR A 121 37.50 -0.43 -28.85
CA TYR A 121 36.78 -1.03 -27.72
C TYR A 121 36.66 -0.06 -26.54
N VAL A 122 37.79 0.54 -26.11
CA VAL A 122 37.83 1.46 -24.97
C VAL A 122 37.02 2.72 -25.23
N ASN A 123 37.01 3.23 -26.46
CA ASN A 123 36.20 4.41 -26.83
C ASN A 123 34.69 4.17 -26.79
N ARG A 124 34.25 2.91 -26.87
CA ARG A 124 32.84 2.52 -26.71
C ARG A 124 32.41 2.37 -25.24
N LEU A 125 33.36 2.34 -24.30
CA LEU A 125 33.03 2.24 -22.89
C LEU A 125 32.46 3.56 -22.38
N ASP A 126 31.38 3.46 -21.61
CA ASP A 126 30.78 4.60 -20.90
C ASP A 126 31.60 4.91 -19.63
N ILE A 127 32.80 5.45 -19.81
CA ILE A 127 33.74 5.86 -18.75
C ILE A 127 34.36 7.21 -19.10
N LEU A 128 35.00 7.85 -18.12
CA LEU A 128 35.60 9.17 -18.29
C LEU A 128 36.83 9.07 -19.22
N ASP A 129 37.09 10.12 -20.00
CA ASP A 129 38.17 10.09 -21.01
C ASP A 129 39.56 9.88 -20.40
N PHE A 130 39.80 10.36 -19.18
CA PHE A 130 41.05 10.07 -18.49
C PHE A 130 41.18 8.58 -18.14
N GLN A 131 40.09 7.89 -17.81
CA GLN A 131 40.09 6.45 -17.51
C GLN A 131 40.32 5.63 -18.78
N LYS A 132 39.77 6.09 -19.92
CA LYS A 132 40.09 5.51 -21.23
C LYS A 132 41.59 5.59 -21.50
N LYS A 133 42.17 6.77 -21.26
CA LYS A 133 43.61 7.01 -21.42
C LYS A 133 44.45 6.12 -20.49
N GLU A 134 44.06 5.99 -19.22
CA GLU A 134 44.71 5.09 -18.25
C GLU A 134 44.76 3.65 -18.78
N ILE A 135 43.67 3.14 -19.36
CA ILE A 135 43.64 1.78 -19.94
C ILE A 135 44.57 1.66 -21.15
N LEU A 136 44.53 2.64 -22.06
CA LEU A 136 45.29 2.58 -23.31
C LEU A 136 46.81 2.71 -23.09
N GLU A 137 47.22 3.53 -22.13
CA GLU A 137 48.63 3.81 -21.82
C GLU A 137 49.23 2.87 -20.77
N SER A 138 48.41 2.04 -20.10
CA SER A 138 48.87 1.12 -19.07
C SER A 138 49.77 0.02 -19.61
N ALA A 139 50.80 -0.35 -18.84
CA ALA A 139 51.60 -1.55 -19.09
C ALA A 139 50.78 -2.85 -18.95
N ASN A 140 49.66 -2.81 -18.22
CA ASN A 140 48.69 -3.90 -18.09
C ASN A 140 47.25 -3.36 -18.34
N PRO A 141 46.84 -3.21 -19.61
CA PRO A 141 45.52 -2.68 -19.97
C PRO A 141 44.35 -3.49 -19.39
N THR A 142 44.48 -4.82 -19.35
CA THR A 142 43.45 -5.70 -18.78
C THR A 142 43.29 -5.46 -17.30
N GLY A 143 44.39 -5.36 -16.55
CA GLY A 143 44.34 -5.06 -15.11
C GLY A 143 43.71 -3.71 -14.82
N GLU A 144 44.04 -2.68 -15.60
CA GLU A 144 43.49 -1.34 -15.42
C GLU A 144 41.98 -1.28 -15.75
N TYR A 145 41.58 -1.91 -16.85
CA TYR A 145 40.17 -2.08 -17.19
C TYR A 145 39.39 -2.81 -16.08
N MET A 146 39.93 -3.92 -15.56
CA MET A 146 39.32 -4.66 -14.46
C MET A 146 39.19 -3.81 -13.19
N ARG A 147 40.20 -2.99 -12.87
CA ARG A 147 40.17 -2.09 -11.70
C ARG A 147 39.03 -1.08 -11.83
N ILE A 148 38.92 -0.41 -12.97
CA ILE A 148 37.88 0.59 -13.25
C ILE A 148 36.48 -0.06 -13.20
N GLU A 149 36.31 -1.20 -13.86
CA GLU A 149 35.03 -1.92 -13.89
C GLU A 149 34.60 -2.40 -12.49
N ASN A 150 35.54 -2.87 -11.67
CA ASN A 150 35.26 -3.23 -10.28
C ASN A 150 34.76 -2.04 -9.45
N ILE A 151 35.37 -0.86 -9.60
CA ILE A 151 34.92 0.37 -8.93
C ILE A 151 33.51 0.74 -9.37
N ARG A 152 33.21 0.65 -10.67
CA ARG A 152 31.86 0.92 -11.19
C ARG A 152 30.82 -0.03 -10.59
N ARG A 153 31.09 -1.34 -10.61
CA ARG A 153 30.18 -2.34 -10.05
C ARG A 153 29.95 -2.15 -8.55
N HIS A 154 31.00 -1.77 -7.81
CA HIS A 154 30.87 -1.39 -6.41
C HIS A 154 29.94 -0.18 -6.23
N ASN A 155 30.14 0.88 -7.02
CA ASN A 155 29.32 2.09 -6.96
C ASN A 155 27.86 1.82 -7.34
N ASP A 156 27.62 0.98 -8.35
CA ASP A 156 26.28 0.52 -8.72
C ASP A 156 25.58 -0.21 -7.56
N ALA A 157 26.29 -1.14 -6.91
CA ALA A 157 25.74 -1.91 -5.80
C ALA A 157 25.46 -1.04 -4.57
N ILE A 158 26.37 -0.13 -4.21
CA ILE A 158 26.18 0.75 -3.05
C ILE A 158 25.05 1.77 -3.28
N ASN A 159 24.93 2.33 -4.49
CA ASN A 159 23.86 3.25 -4.82
C ASN A 159 22.50 2.56 -4.75
N ALA A 160 22.37 1.36 -5.33
CA ALA A 160 21.15 0.57 -5.24
C ALA A 160 20.79 0.20 -3.79
N HIS A 161 21.79 -0.13 -2.96
CA HIS A 161 21.57 -0.36 -1.53
C HIS A 161 21.05 0.89 -0.81
N ILE A 162 21.64 2.06 -1.06
CA ILE A 162 21.23 3.33 -0.45
C ILE A 162 19.79 3.67 -0.85
N GLU A 163 19.43 3.53 -2.13
CA GLU A 163 18.06 3.76 -2.61
C GLU A 163 17.06 2.85 -1.89
N PHE A 164 17.37 1.54 -1.80
CA PHE A 164 16.53 0.59 -1.08
C PHE A 164 16.38 0.95 0.40
N ARG A 165 17.48 1.21 1.10
CA ARG A 165 17.47 1.54 2.54
C ARG A 165 16.71 2.82 2.83
N ASN A 166 16.86 3.83 1.97
CA ASN A 166 16.12 5.10 2.08
C ASN A 166 14.63 4.88 1.84
N CYS A 167 14.26 4.08 0.84
CA CYS A 167 12.86 3.76 0.56
C CYS A 167 12.18 3.10 1.77
N VAL A 168 12.83 2.13 2.42
CA VAL A 168 12.31 1.48 3.62
C VAL A 168 12.15 2.48 4.76
N SER A 169 13.12 3.37 4.96
CA SER A 169 13.11 4.35 6.05
C SER A 169 12.04 5.42 5.87
N ILE A 170 11.84 5.90 4.64
CA ILE A 170 10.85 6.94 4.32
C ILE A 170 9.43 6.41 4.50
N HIS A 171 9.19 5.13 4.17
CA HIS A 171 7.86 4.57 4.09
C HIS A 171 7.51 3.61 5.23
N GLU A 172 8.30 3.56 6.31
CA GLU A 172 8.12 2.62 7.41
C GLU A 172 6.73 2.68 8.06
N ILE A 173 6.09 3.86 8.05
CA ILE A 173 4.74 4.07 8.61
C ILE A 173 3.65 3.28 7.88
N PHE A 174 3.89 2.89 6.63
CA PHE A 174 2.92 2.15 5.81
C PHE A 174 3.16 0.64 5.83
N MET A 175 4.09 0.15 6.65
CA MET A 175 4.48 -1.27 6.69
C MET A 175 4.33 -1.83 8.11
N SER A 176 4.14 -3.14 8.21
CA SER A 176 4.18 -3.81 9.51
C SER A 176 5.60 -3.73 10.11
N GLU A 177 5.71 -3.68 11.45
CA GLU A 177 7.00 -3.68 12.13
C GLU A 177 7.88 -4.88 11.72
N GLN A 178 7.26 -6.03 11.49
CA GLN A 178 7.97 -7.24 11.05
C GLN A 178 8.54 -7.05 9.64
N THR A 179 7.76 -6.51 8.71
CA THR A 179 8.22 -6.23 7.34
C THR A 179 9.38 -5.23 7.33
N VAL A 180 9.32 -4.19 8.17
CA VAL A 180 10.42 -3.23 8.31
C VAL A 180 11.69 -3.89 8.85
N LYS A 181 11.57 -4.75 9.87
CA LYS A 181 12.71 -5.51 10.41
C LYS A 181 13.33 -6.43 9.36
N ASP A 182 12.49 -7.11 8.58
CA ASP A 182 12.92 -8.03 7.53
C ASP A 182 13.67 -7.28 6.41
N PHE A 183 13.11 -6.18 5.91
CA PHE A 183 13.80 -5.37 4.89
C PHE A 183 15.11 -4.78 5.40
N ARG A 184 15.17 -4.34 6.66
CA ARG A 184 16.41 -3.82 7.27
C ARG A 184 17.47 -4.91 7.41
N SER A 185 17.09 -6.11 7.85
CA SER A 185 18.00 -7.27 7.91
C SER A 185 18.62 -7.56 6.55
N ILE A 186 17.78 -7.60 5.50
CA ILE A 186 18.24 -7.80 4.11
C ILE A 186 19.18 -6.67 3.68
N ALA A 187 18.84 -5.41 4.00
CA ALA A 187 19.70 -4.26 3.69
C ALA A 187 21.08 -4.39 4.36
N ASP A 188 21.12 -4.82 5.62
CA ASP A 188 22.35 -5.01 6.39
C ASP A 188 23.22 -6.12 5.81
N HIS A 189 22.63 -7.26 5.40
CA HIS A 189 23.36 -8.34 4.72
C HIS A 189 23.92 -7.89 3.37
N ILE A 190 23.14 -7.14 2.59
CA ILE A 190 23.59 -6.57 1.31
C ILE A 190 24.79 -5.65 1.55
N TYR A 191 24.68 -4.73 2.50
CA TYR A 191 25.77 -3.80 2.82
C TYR A 191 27.03 -4.53 3.29
N GLY A 192 26.88 -5.52 4.19
CA GLY A 192 27.98 -6.34 4.66
C GLY A 192 28.71 -7.05 3.52
N ALA A 193 27.98 -7.64 2.57
CA ALA A 193 28.57 -8.30 1.40
C ALA A 193 29.34 -7.30 0.50
N ILE A 194 28.79 -6.11 0.26
CA ILE A 194 29.47 -5.06 -0.52
C ILE A 194 30.78 -4.64 0.16
N VAL A 195 30.73 -4.38 1.45
CA VAL A 195 31.90 -3.94 2.24
C VAL A 195 32.96 -5.03 2.29
N ASN A 196 32.59 -6.28 2.61
CA ASN A 196 33.54 -7.38 2.69
C ASN A 196 34.21 -7.66 1.34
N LYS A 197 33.45 -7.61 0.24
CA LYS A 197 34.02 -7.75 -1.11
C LYS A 197 35.00 -6.61 -1.43
N ARG A 198 34.68 -5.38 -1.02
CA ARG A 198 35.55 -4.22 -1.25
C ARG A 198 36.85 -4.34 -0.46
N ILE A 199 36.77 -4.70 0.82
CA ILE A 199 37.96 -4.92 1.66
C ILE A 199 38.81 -6.05 1.08
N ALA A 200 38.19 -7.16 0.68
CA ALA A 200 38.88 -8.30 0.06
C ALA A 200 39.66 -7.90 -1.21
N GLN A 201 39.11 -6.98 -2.02
CA GLN A 201 39.79 -6.46 -3.22
C GLN A 201 40.96 -5.52 -2.87
N GLU A 202 40.87 -4.78 -1.76
CA GLU A 202 41.94 -3.87 -1.31
C GLU A 202 43.06 -4.60 -0.58
N SER A 203 42.76 -5.73 0.06
CA SER A 203 43.71 -6.55 0.82
C SER A 203 44.22 -7.78 0.07
N ASP A 204 43.80 -7.99 -1.18
CA ASP A 204 44.04 -9.21 -1.97
C ASP A 204 43.64 -10.51 -1.23
N ASP A 205 42.62 -10.46 -0.35
CA ASP A 205 42.14 -11.60 0.43
C ASP A 205 41.00 -12.34 -0.29
N PHE A 206 41.36 -13.35 -1.08
CA PHE A 206 40.40 -14.21 -1.79
C PHE A 206 39.43 -14.95 -0.86
N ARG A 207 39.84 -15.30 0.37
CA ARG A 207 38.98 -16.02 1.32
C ARG A 207 37.85 -15.12 1.80
N MET A 208 38.19 -13.87 2.17
CA MET A 208 37.19 -12.86 2.53
C MET A 208 36.25 -12.55 1.36
N GLY A 209 36.75 -12.53 0.12
CA GLY A 209 35.91 -12.37 -1.06
C GLY A 209 34.90 -13.52 -1.25
N HIS A 210 35.30 -14.76 -0.96
CA HIS A 210 34.40 -15.91 -1.00
C HIS A 210 33.40 -15.89 0.17
N GLU A 211 33.80 -15.45 1.36
CA GLU A 211 32.91 -15.26 2.51
C GLU A 211 31.80 -14.25 2.20
N ALA A 212 32.14 -13.12 1.56
CA ALA A 212 31.15 -12.12 1.12
C ALA A 212 30.07 -12.71 0.19
N TRP A 213 30.49 -13.59 -0.73
CA TRP A 213 29.58 -14.33 -1.61
C TRP A 213 28.73 -15.36 -0.85
N SER A 214 29.36 -16.13 0.03
CA SER A 214 28.68 -17.14 0.86
C SER A 214 27.61 -16.49 1.71
N ASP A 215 27.93 -15.39 2.40
CA ASP A 215 27.01 -14.65 3.25
C ASP A 215 25.78 -14.17 2.47
N LEU A 216 25.97 -13.57 1.28
CA LEU A 216 24.85 -13.13 0.46
C LEU A 216 23.97 -14.31 0.03
N LYS A 217 24.57 -15.43 -0.36
CA LYS A 217 23.84 -16.61 -0.86
C LYS A 217 23.14 -17.38 0.26
N GLU A 218 23.77 -17.53 1.41
CA GLU A 218 23.31 -18.41 2.50
C GLU A 218 22.46 -17.67 3.53
N LYS A 219 22.63 -16.35 3.70
CA LYS A 219 21.85 -15.55 4.65
C LYS A 219 20.83 -14.68 3.95
N CYS A 220 21.26 -13.88 2.98
CA CYS A 220 20.38 -12.89 2.34
C CYS A 220 19.35 -13.53 1.40
N ALA A 221 19.76 -14.47 0.53
CA ALA A 221 18.84 -15.08 -0.44
C ALA A 221 17.65 -15.86 0.20
N PRO A 222 17.85 -16.60 1.30
CA PRO A 222 16.73 -17.20 2.04
C PRO A 222 15.79 -16.15 2.65
N GLU A 223 16.32 -15.05 3.21
CA GLU A 223 15.49 -13.96 3.74
C GLU A 223 14.65 -13.29 2.64
N VAL A 224 15.25 -13.03 1.47
CA VAL A 224 14.55 -12.53 0.27
C VAL A 224 13.44 -13.49 -0.18
N SER A 225 13.69 -14.80 -0.10
CA SER A 225 12.68 -15.80 -0.47
C SER A 225 11.53 -15.83 0.54
N ARG A 226 11.85 -15.73 1.84
CA ARG A 226 10.87 -15.69 2.92
C ARG A 226 9.96 -14.47 2.80
N ILE A 227 10.53 -13.26 2.68
CA ILE A 227 9.71 -12.04 2.57
C ILE A 227 8.85 -12.05 1.30
N SER A 228 9.30 -12.66 0.20
CA SER A 228 8.47 -12.87 -0.99
C SER A 228 7.23 -13.72 -0.69
N SER A 229 7.41 -14.81 0.05
CA SER A 229 6.31 -15.68 0.48
C SER A 229 5.35 -14.94 1.40
N ASP A 230 5.89 -14.19 2.37
CA ASP A 230 5.10 -13.44 3.35
C ASP A 230 4.27 -12.35 2.66
N LEU A 231 4.86 -11.57 1.75
CA LEU A 231 4.14 -10.55 0.97
C LEU A 231 3.07 -11.16 0.05
N ARG A 232 3.35 -12.30 -0.60
CA ARG A 232 2.34 -13.00 -1.41
C ARG A 232 1.17 -13.49 -0.58
N SER A 233 1.46 -14.03 0.61
CA SER A 233 0.42 -14.48 1.55
C SER A 233 -0.43 -13.30 2.01
N TYR A 234 0.23 -12.20 2.40
CA TYR A 234 -0.41 -10.96 2.81
C TYR A 234 -1.39 -10.45 1.76
N PHE A 235 -0.93 -10.24 0.52
CA PHE A 235 -1.77 -9.74 -0.56
C PHE A 235 -2.90 -10.70 -0.97
N ARG A 236 -2.71 -12.01 -0.82
CA ARG A 236 -3.80 -12.97 -1.08
C ARG A 236 -4.85 -12.95 0.02
N SER A 237 -4.43 -12.80 1.27
CA SER A 237 -5.34 -12.73 2.41
C SER A 237 -6.16 -11.45 2.41
N SER A 238 -5.55 -10.31 2.06
CA SER A 238 -6.26 -9.02 1.98
C SER A 238 -7.36 -9.04 0.91
N LEU A 239 -7.12 -9.70 -0.23
CA LEU A 239 -8.13 -9.88 -1.29
C LEU A 239 -9.29 -10.83 -0.92
N ALA A 240 -9.13 -11.67 0.10
CA ALA A 240 -10.14 -12.65 0.52
C ALA A 240 -11.03 -12.14 1.68
N THR A 241 -10.72 -10.96 2.23
CA THR A 241 -11.45 -10.39 3.38
C THR A 241 -12.47 -9.31 2.99
N ASP A 242 -12.61 -9.05 1.68
CA ASP A 242 -13.66 -8.23 1.05
C ASP A 242 -14.74 -9.12 0.42
#